data_AF-U2M768-F1
#
_entry.id   AF-U2M768-F1
#
_cell.length_a   1.000
_cell.length_b   1.000
_cell.length_c   1.000
_cell.angle_alpha   90.00
_cell.angle_beta   90.00
_cell.angle_gamma   90.00
#
_symmetry.space_group_name_H-M   'P 1'
#
loop_
_entity.id
_entity.type
_entity.pdbx_description
1 polymer ?
#
loop_
_entity_poly.entity_id
_entity_poly.type
_entity_poly.pdbx_seq_one_letter_code
_entity_poly.pdbx_strand_id
1 'polypeptide(L)'
;MIYSSQKRYGLIILSALCLCLLSGTDIISAQESMESCMPKEGMDAQMQTTSRMERLIASHTSGTSIGYHPGHDEKIIWDENVSVDVSGVGRGERGPHNNVTGIYLLDGAQLTIGGDLRLRLTNARPPVDGATPGTDVAHYYMSGIYAGYGGQIRGRTHGTTQFLLRGNLDMEVTGVGLQANKDSMITVGGGRIVTQALTSSDTYALLAEEGTVSMNVTETNALQDAKAVHIIGNLGVLNKNYGIDPNPNRRTSLIALSLPTADSTLTGGILNEFEENGSNPQGSGVDLRLSNHACWRNKWLGAPREKAARPNAASYLYTGSKIRNLCGAASREMQASIIQEESLPITINNFSGHVRVIYTCKADGCIMGGGIIIRHAARNSSITLFLDTQGYEPADIAARKDTLLHALAGKLHDTNASISAHHLTVYVEMGSLA
;
A
#
# COMPACT_ATOMS: atom_id res chain seq x y z
N MET A 1 7.28 -34.91 -53.16
CA MET A 1 7.13 -36.08 -52.27
C MET A 1 8.53 -36.47 -51.79
N ILE A 2 8.65 -36.86 -50.51
CA ILE A 2 9.84 -37.29 -49.75
C ILE A 2 10.44 -36.21 -48.80
N TYR A 3 10.38 -36.57 -47.51
CA TYR A 3 10.78 -35.90 -46.26
C TYR A 3 12.28 -36.05 -45.95
N SER A 4 12.87 -35.14 -45.15
CA SER A 4 13.95 -35.37 -44.15
C SER A 4 14.59 -34.04 -43.66
N SER A 5 14.25 -33.53 -42.48
CA SER A 5 15.05 -33.53 -41.23
C SER A 5 16.34 -32.66 -41.22
N GLN A 6 16.32 -31.50 -40.53
CA GLN A 6 17.18 -31.19 -39.37
C GLN A 6 17.01 -29.76 -38.81
N LYS A 7 17.05 -29.71 -37.48
CA LYS A 7 16.98 -28.61 -36.49
C LYS A 7 17.71 -27.29 -36.83
N ARG A 8 17.03 -26.16 -36.58
CA ARG A 8 17.59 -24.93 -35.99
C ARG A 8 16.48 -24.15 -35.27
N TYR A 9 16.53 -24.07 -33.94
CA TYR A 9 15.92 -22.97 -33.18
C TYR A 9 16.90 -22.55 -32.08
N GLY A 10 17.13 -21.24 -32.02
CA GLY A 10 18.24 -20.59 -31.35
C GLY A 10 18.09 -20.48 -29.84
N LEU A 11 19.24 -20.58 -29.19
CA LEU A 11 19.55 -20.26 -27.82
C LEU A 11 19.85 -18.74 -27.76
N ILE A 12 19.15 -17.96 -26.92
CA ILE A 12 19.65 -16.65 -26.48
C ILE A 12 20.03 -16.79 -25.02
N ILE A 13 21.29 -17.09 -24.79
CA ILE A 13 21.98 -16.98 -23.49
C ILE A 13 23.26 -16.20 -23.78
N LEU A 14 23.42 -15.03 -23.16
CA LEU A 14 24.75 -14.47 -22.93
C LEU A 14 25.23 -15.05 -21.59
N SER A 15 26.14 -16.02 -21.65
CA SER A 15 26.85 -16.54 -20.48
C SER A 15 28.31 -16.80 -20.83
N ALA A 16 29.22 -16.17 -20.09
CA ALA A 16 30.57 -16.66 -19.91
C ALA A 16 30.57 -17.71 -18.80
N LEU A 17 31.13 -18.88 -19.10
CA LEU A 17 31.31 -20.01 -18.18
C LEU A 17 32.30 -19.67 -17.05
N CYS A 18 31.96 -20.07 -15.82
CA CYS A 18 32.92 -20.71 -14.93
C CYS A 18 32.18 -21.82 -14.17
N LEU A 19 32.61 -23.06 -14.42
CA LEU A 19 32.04 -24.29 -13.87
C LEU A 19 32.92 -24.72 -12.70
N CYS A 20 32.37 -24.84 -11.49
CA CYS A 20 32.96 -25.63 -10.42
C CYS A 20 31.95 -26.70 -10.02
N LEU A 21 32.30 -27.95 -10.35
CA LEU A 21 31.62 -29.17 -9.93
C LEU A 21 32.08 -29.52 -8.51
N LEU A 22 31.13 -29.67 -7.59
CA LEU A 22 31.30 -30.52 -6.41
C LEU A 22 30.05 -31.41 -6.29
N SER A 23 30.28 -32.69 -6.55
CA SER A 23 29.37 -33.79 -6.30
C SER A 23 29.32 -34.12 -4.81
N GLY A 24 28.14 -34.33 -4.26
CA GLY A 24 27.99 -34.86 -2.91
C GLY A 24 26.52 -34.90 -2.52
N THR A 25 25.94 -36.08 -2.65
CA THR A 25 24.65 -36.49 -2.11
C THR A 25 24.46 -36.03 -0.66
N ASP A 26 23.31 -35.42 -0.37
CA ASP A 26 22.49 -35.76 0.79
C ASP A 26 21.09 -35.18 0.62
N ILE A 27 20.11 -36.09 0.53
CA ILE A 27 18.68 -35.78 0.56
C ILE A 27 18.32 -35.55 2.02
N ILE A 28 18.11 -34.30 2.40
CA ILE A 28 17.43 -33.95 3.64
C ILE A 28 16.10 -33.29 3.26
N SER A 29 15.01 -33.97 3.60
CA SER A 29 13.65 -33.47 3.42
C SER A 29 13.44 -32.22 4.27
N ALA A 30 13.22 -31.08 3.63
CA ALA A 30 12.65 -29.91 4.27
C ALA A 30 11.17 -29.83 3.86
N GLN A 31 10.33 -30.42 4.69
CA GLN A 31 8.88 -30.31 4.63
C GLN A 31 8.50 -29.34 5.73
N GLU A 32 8.16 -28.10 5.36
CA GLU A 32 7.32 -27.13 6.09
C GLU A 32 7.52 -25.73 5.47
N SER A 33 6.47 -25.15 4.89
CA SER A 33 6.11 -23.71 4.94
C SER A 33 5.23 -23.29 3.75
N MET A 34 4.00 -23.79 3.66
CA MET A 34 2.98 -23.14 2.86
C MET A 34 1.60 -23.33 3.49
N GLU A 35 1.32 -22.45 4.44
CA GLU A 35 -0.02 -22.20 4.97
C GLU A 35 0.01 -20.86 5.74
N SER A 36 0.21 -19.73 5.05
CA SER A 36 0.17 -18.40 5.72
C SER A 36 -0.25 -17.21 4.84
N CYS A 37 -1.08 -17.43 3.81
CA CYS A 37 -1.75 -16.34 3.08
C CYS A 37 -3.27 -16.33 3.26
N MET A 38 -3.79 -17.13 4.21
CA MET A 38 -5.18 -17.12 4.68
C MET A 38 -5.19 -16.81 6.19
N PRO A 39 -6.21 -16.11 6.72
CA PRO A 39 -6.31 -15.88 8.16
C PRO A 39 -6.43 -17.23 8.88
N LYS A 40 -5.41 -17.59 9.68
CA LYS A 40 -5.52 -18.72 10.61
C LYS A 40 -6.38 -18.27 11.80
N GLU A 41 -7.60 -18.81 11.89
CA GLU A 41 -8.39 -18.72 13.11
C GLU A 41 -7.74 -19.59 14.19
N GLY A 42 -7.48 -18.98 15.36
CA GLY A 42 -7.20 -19.68 16.60
C GLY A 42 -5.72 -19.89 16.93
N MET A 43 -5.10 -18.92 17.60
CA MET A 43 -4.14 -19.22 18.64
C MET A 43 -4.14 -18.09 19.67
N ASP A 44 -4.70 -18.39 20.84
CA ASP A 44 -4.70 -17.54 22.03
C ASP A 44 -3.26 -17.25 22.42
N ALA A 45 -2.77 -16.07 22.03
CA ALA A 45 -1.65 -15.45 22.71
C ALA A 45 -2.14 -15.11 24.11
N GLN A 46 -1.64 -15.81 25.12
CA GLN A 46 -1.73 -15.36 26.52
C GLN A 46 -1.00 -14.02 26.63
N MET A 47 -1.75 -12.95 26.36
CA MET A 47 -1.36 -11.59 26.55
C MET A 47 -1.23 -11.40 28.06
N GLN A 48 0.01 -11.29 28.56
CA GLN A 48 0.26 -10.73 29.88
C GLN A 48 -0.17 -9.26 29.82
N THR A 49 -1.46 -9.02 30.00
CA THR A 49 -2.04 -7.70 30.18
C THR A 49 -1.74 -7.24 31.59
N THR A 50 -0.63 -6.52 31.76
CA THR A 50 -0.71 -5.36 32.66
C THR A 50 -1.81 -4.48 32.11
N SER A 51 -3.01 -4.59 32.68
CA SER A 51 -4.19 -3.80 32.32
C SER A 51 -3.82 -2.32 32.44
N ARG A 52 -3.47 -1.73 31.30
CA ARG A 52 -3.40 -0.29 31.15
C ARG A 52 -4.85 0.21 31.21
N MET A 53 -5.07 1.35 31.87
CA MET A 53 -6.37 2.02 31.82
C MET A 53 -6.82 2.18 30.36
N GLU A 54 -8.13 2.16 30.14
CA GLU A 54 -8.71 2.34 28.81
C GLU A 54 -9.58 3.61 28.78
N ARG A 55 -9.26 4.51 27.86
CA ARG A 55 -10.06 5.67 27.53
C ARG A 55 -11.08 5.31 26.46
N LEU A 56 -12.35 5.53 26.77
CA LEU A 56 -13.46 5.32 25.84
C LEU A 56 -13.92 6.65 25.24
N ILE A 57 -14.01 6.70 23.91
CA ILE A 57 -14.53 7.82 23.14
C ILE A 57 -15.64 7.29 22.25
N ALA A 58 -16.86 7.78 22.42
CA ALA A 58 -18.00 7.34 21.63
C ALA A 58 -18.80 8.52 21.11
N SER A 59 -19.24 8.47 19.85
CA SER A 59 -20.07 9.49 19.23
C SER A 59 -20.97 8.88 18.17
N HIS A 60 -22.29 8.95 18.38
CA HIS A 60 -23.28 8.30 17.52
C HIS A 60 -24.37 9.29 17.16
N THR A 61 -24.43 9.70 15.89
CA THR A 61 -25.41 10.68 15.41
C THR A 61 -26.04 10.25 14.09
N SER A 62 -27.16 10.88 13.73
CA SER A 62 -27.80 10.71 12.41
C SER A 62 -27.23 11.66 11.34
N GLY A 63 -26.05 12.24 11.57
CA GLY A 63 -25.43 13.23 10.69
C GLY A 63 -23.93 13.34 10.92
N THR A 64 -23.44 14.57 11.17
CA THR A 64 -22.04 14.81 11.56
C THR A 64 -21.75 14.13 12.90
N SER A 65 -20.67 13.35 12.96
CA SER A 65 -20.26 12.64 14.17
C SER A 65 -18.74 12.67 14.27
N ILE A 66 -18.22 13.32 15.31
CA ILE A 66 -16.79 13.40 15.57
C ILE A 66 -16.52 12.85 16.96
N GLY A 67 -15.57 11.90 17.08
CA GLY A 67 -15.20 11.30 18.36
C GLY A 67 -14.35 12.24 19.22
N TYR A 68 -13.26 12.74 18.65
CA TYR A 68 -12.35 13.68 19.33
C TYR A 68 -11.82 14.75 18.37
N HIS A 69 -11.78 16.01 18.79
CA HIS A 69 -11.48 17.15 17.91
C HIS A 69 -10.67 18.27 18.60
N PRO A 70 -9.36 18.08 18.81
CA PRO A 70 -8.50 19.15 19.27
C PRO A 70 -8.07 20.06 18.12
N GLY A 71 -7.79 21.33 18.44
CA GLY A 71 -7.33 22.32 17.46
C GLY A 71 -6.31 23.28 18.04
N HIS A 72 -6.03 24.37 17.33
CA HIS A 72 -5.36 25.57 17.87
C HIS A 72 -4.10 25.29 18.71
N ASP A 73 -3.18 24.50 18.16
CA ASP A 73 -1.88 24.16 18.77
C ASP A 73 -1.97 23.41 20.11
N GLU A 74 -3.13 22.82 20.43
CA GLU A 74 -3.30 21.96 21.60
C GLU A 74 -2.33 20.77 21.58
N LYS A 75 -1.76 20.43 22.74
CA LYS A 75 -0.85 19.29 22.91
C LYS A 75 -1.42 18.32 23.93
N ILE A 76 -1.77 17.13 23.47
CA ILE A 76 -2.43 16.10 24.28
C ILE A 76 -1.58 14.82 24.29
N ILE A 77 -1.44 14.25 25.48
CA ILE A 77 -0.78 12.96 25.69
C ILE A 77 -1.73 12.07 26.48
N TRP A 78 -1.99 10.88 25.96
CA TRP A 78 -2.73 9.82 26.65
C TRP A 78 -1.81 8.64 26.88
N ASP A 79 -1.42 8.43 28.14
CA ASP A 79 -0.60 7.30 28.54
C ASP A 79 -1.43 6.02 28.77
N GLU A 80 -2.51 5.82 28.04
CA GLU A 80 -3.46 4.74 28.27
C GLU A 80 -3.88 4.09 26.95
N ASN A 81 -4.55 2.94 27.01
CA ASN A 81 -5.18 2.36 25.82
C ASN A 81 -6.40 3.20 25.46
N VAL A 82 -6.77 3.24 24.18
CA VAL A 82 -7.87 4.08 23.70
C VAL A 82 -8.78 3.26 22.80
N SER A 83 -10.08 3.32 23.08
CA SER A 83 -11.12 2.78 22.20
C SER A 83 -12.00 3.91 21.70
N VAL A 84 -12.10 4.02 20.39
CA VAL A 84 -12.92 5.02 19.68
C VAL A 84 -14.02 4.28 18.91
N ASP A 85 -15.28 4.60 19.19
CA ASP A 85 -16.45 4.06 18.50
C ASP A 85 -17.32 5.20 17.98
N VAL A 86 -17.31 5.40 16.66
CA VAL A 86 -18.02 6.51 16.02
C VAL A 86 -18.98 6.00 14.96
N SER A 87 -20.23 6.46 15.00
CA SER A 87 -21.17 6.25 13.92
C SER A 87 -21.88 7.52 13.50
N GLY A 88 -22.15 7.63 12.20
CA GLY A 88 -22.74 8.83 11.60
C GLY A 88 -23.38 8.56 10.24
N VAL A 89 -23.91 9.63 9.65
CA VAL A 89 -24.49 9.61 8.30
C VAL A 89 -23.86 10.73 7.48
N GLY A 90 -22.90 10.38 6.63
CA GLY A 90 -22.18 11.31 5.77
C GLY A 90 -23.07 12.01 4.75
N ARG A 91 -24.00 11.30 4.13
CA ARG A 91 -24.98 11.88 3.20
C ARG A 91 -26.32 12.06 3.90
N GLY A 92 -26.50 13.23 4.50
CA GLY A 92 -27.74 13.61 5.16
C GLY A 92 -28.89 13.86 4.19
N GLU A 93 -30.11 14.01 4.71
CA GLU A 93 -31.30 14.36 3.92
C GLU A 93 -31.26 15.80 3.38
N ARG A 94 -30.58 16.70 4.09
CA ARG A 94 -30.57 18.15 3.83
C ARG A 94 -29.28 18.69 3.21
N GLY A 95 -28.27 17.85 3.01
CA GLY A 95 -26.96 18.28 2.56
C GLY A 95 -26.14 17.12 1.99
N PRO A 96 -25.22 17.38 1.06
CA PRO A 96 -24.56 16.33 0.30
C PRO A 96 -23.41 15.66 1.08
N HIS A 97 -22.96 16.26 2.19
CA HIS A 97 -21.88 15.77 3.05
C HIS A 97 -22.05 16.23 4.52
N ASN A 98 -21.64 15.36 5.45
CA ASN A 98 -21.52 15.53 6.89
C ASN A 98 -20.19 14.89 7.28
N ASN A 99 -19.47 15.48 8.23
CA ASN A 99 -18.20 14.92 8.66
C ASN A 99 -18.43 13.77 9.67
N VAL A 100 -18.01 12.57 9.32
CA VAL A 100 -18.00 11.40 10.22
C VAL A 100 -16.55 11.00 10.43
N THR A 101 -15.95 11.44 11.54
CA THR A 101 -14.52 11.23 11.80
C THR A 101 -14.25 10.72 13.22
N GLY A 102 -13.34 9.75 13.37
CA GLY A 102 -12.97 9.23 14.68
C GLY A 102 -12.20 10.26 15.50
N ILE A 103 -10.97 10.57 15.05
CA ILE A 103 -10.10 11.58 15.63
C ILE A 103 -9.80 12.65 14.57
N TYR A 104 -10.13 13.90 14.84
CA TYR A 104 -10.04 15.03 13.91
C TYR A 104 -9.10 16.10 14.45
N LEU A 105 -7.81 16.04 14.11
CA LEU A 105 -6.82 17.03 14.54
C LEU A 105 -6.71 18.16 13.51
N LEU A 106 -6.83 19.41 13.97
CA LEU A 106 -6.69 20.60 13.12
C LEU A 106 -5.68 21.60 13.70
N ASP A 107 -5.29 22.58 12.88
CA ASP A 107 -4.73 23.84 13.34
C ASP A 107 -3.55 23.69 14.31
N GLY A 108 -2.60 22.81 13.97
CA GLY A 108 -1.38 22.58 14.74
C GLY A 108 -1.53 21.66 15.96
N ALA A 109 -2.72 21.10 16.20
CA ALA A 109 -2.97 20.20 17.32
C ALA A 109 -2.10 18.93 17.24
N GLN A 110 -1.67 18.45 18.40
CA GLN A 110 -0.81 17.29 18.56
C GLN A 110 -1.43 16.31 19.56
N LEU A 111 -1.58 15.05 19.14
CA LEU A 111 -2.06 13.96 19.99
C LEU A 111 -1.06 12.80 19.98
N THR A 112 -0.58 12.43 21.16
CA THR A 112 0.20 11.20 21.37
C THR A 112 -0.60 10.19 22.19
N ILE A 113 -0.75 8.99 21.66
CA ILE A 113 -1.30 7.83 22.38
C ILE A 113 -0.14 6.88 22.72
N GLY A 114 0.09 6.70 24.01
CA GLY A 114 1.13 5.83 24.54
C GLY A 114 0.74 4.35 24.53
N GLY A 115 -0.56 4.03 24.63
CA GLY A 115 -1.09 2.67 24.59
C GLY A 115 -1.55 2.24 23.20
N ASP A 116 -2.33 1.15 23.16
CA ASP A 116 -2.96 0.64 21.95
C ASP A 116 -4.19 1.48 21.58
N LEU A 117 -4.52 1.54 20.29
CA LEU A 117 -5.71 2.22 19.78
C LEU A 117 -6.60 1.23 19.03
N ARG A 118 -7.82 1.03 19.52
CA ARG A 118 -8.91 0.42 18.77
C ARG A 118 -9.84 1.50 18.24
N LEU A 119 -10.12 1.47 16.94
CA LEU A 119 -11.03 2.43 16.30
C LEU A 119 -12.04 1.70 15.42
N ARG A 120 -13.33 1.98 15.66
CA ARG A 120 -14.44 1.56 14.81
C ARG A 120 -15.19 2.79 14.34
N LEU A 121 -15.34 2.93 13.03
CA LEU A 121 -16.08 4.01 12.42
C LEU A 121 -17.06 3.48 11.39
N THR A 122 -18.35 3.67 11.63
CA THR A 122 -19.42 3.28 10.70
C THR A 122 -20.08 4.51 10.10
N ASN A 123 -20.13 4.58 8.79
CA ASN A 123 -20.83 5.63 8.07
C ASN A 123 -21.98 5.03 7.27
N ALA A 124 -23.21 5.11 7.80
CA ALA A 124 -24.35 4.39 7.24
C ALA A 124 -24.72 4.83 5.81
N ARG A 125 -24.42 6.09 5.48
CA ARG A 125 -24.55 6.61 4.11
C ARG A 125 -23.31 7.47 3.84
N PRO A 126 -22.22 6.90 3.31
CA PRO A 126 -21.00 7.66 3.06
C PRO A 126 -21.25 8.90 2.19
N PRO A 127 -20.49 9.99 2.39
CA PRO A 127 -20.57 11.16 1.53
C PRO A 127 -20.17 10.78 0.10
N VAL A 128 -20.83 11.41 -0.87
CA VAL A 128 -20.52 11.29 -2.31
C VAL A 128 -20.07 12.62 -2.90
N ASP A 129 -19.88 13.61 -2.03
CA ASP A 129 -19.61 14.99 -2.36
C ASP A 129 -18.88 15.66 -1.18
N GLY A 130 -18.46 16.92 -1.36
CA GLY A 130 -17.89 17.76 -0.32
C GLY A 130 -18.43 19.18 -0.34
N ALA A 131 -17.78 20.09 0.39
CA ALA A 131 -18.15 21.51 0.41
C ALA A 131 -17.99 22.17 -0.96
N THR A 132 -17.09 21.64 -1.78
CA THR A 132 -17.07 21.85 -3.23
C THR A 132 -17.68 20.63 -3.92
N PRO A 133 -18.55 20.81 -4.93
CA PRO A 133 -19.13 19.70 -5.69
C PRO A 133 -18.06 18.77 -6.29
N GLY A 134 -18.19 17.46 -6.07
CA GLY A 134 -17.34 16.41 -6.64
C GLY A 134 -17.16 15.20 -5.72
N THR A 135 -17.24 13.99 -6.26
CA THR A 135 -16.95 12.74 -5.51
C THR A 135 -15.49 12.67 -5.07
N ASP A 136 -14.60 13.38 -5.75
CA ASP A 136 -13.16 13.44 -5.52
C ASP A 136 -12.73 14.15 -4.22
N VAL A 137 -13.68 14.82 -3.54
CA VAL A 137 -13.49 15.48 -2.24
C VAL A 137 -14.28 14.81 -1.12
N ALA A 138 -15.04 13.75 -1.41
CA ALA A 138 -15.88 13.08 -0.41
C ALA A 138 -15.06 12.50 0.74
N HIS A 139 -13.83 12.07 0.47
CA HIS A 139 -12.92 11.47 1.45
C HIS A 139 -12.58 12.39 2.63
N TYR A 140 -12.64 13.73 2.46
CA TYR A 140 -12.40 14.69 3.55
C TYR A 140 -13.42 14.61 4.70
N TYR A 141 -14.56 13.97 4.47
CA TYR A 141 -15.68 13.93 5.42
C TYR A 141 -15.85 12.55 6.06
N MET A 142 -14.89 11.64 5.86
CA MET A 142 -14.93 10.29 6.40
C MET A 142 -13.52 9.77 6.70
N SER A 143 -13.07 9.90 7.94
CA SER A 143 -11.73 9.45 8.36
C SER A 143 -11.73 8.75 9.71
N GLY A 144 -10.99 7.66 9.85
CA GLY A 144 -10.66 7.12 11.17
C GLY A 144 -9.86 8.14 11.96
N ILE A 145 -8.72 8.56 11.40
CA ILE A 145 -7.88 9.63 11.92
C ILE A 145 -7.56 10.59 10.80
N TYR A 146 -7.85 11.86 11.04
CA TYR A 146 -7.47 12.95 10.15
C TYR A 146 -6.59 13.92 10.92
N ALA A 147 -5.49 14.32 10.30
CA ALA A 147 -4.64 15.42 10.73
C ALA A 147 -4.51 16.40 9.57
N GLY A 148 -4.67 17.68 9.82
CA GLY A 148 -4.51 18.67 8.76
C GLY A 148 -4.44 20.08 9.29
N TYR A 149 -4.36 21.01 8.35
CA TYR A 149 -4.36 22.43 8.64
C TYR A 149 -3.24 22.85 9.62
N GLY A 150 -2.03 22.29 9.47
CA GLY A 150 -0.85 22.85 10.13
C GLY A 150 -0.28 24.07 9.40
N GLY A 151 0.74 24.70 9.96
CA GLY A 151 1.49 25.74 9.27
C GLY A 151 0.65 26.98 8.95
N GLN A 152 0.87 27.59 7.76
CA GLN A 152 0.24 28.87 7.41
C GLN A 152 -1.11 28.68 6.71
N ILE A 153 -2.20 29.11 7.36
CA ILE A 153 -3.59 28.98 6.86
C ILE A 153 -4.35 30.27 7.11
N ARG A 154 -4.94 30.83 6.03
CA ARG A 154 -5.86 31.98 6.09
C ARG A 154 -5.36 33.14 6.97
N GLY A 155 -4.07 33.44 6.89
CA GLY A 155 -3.42 34.53 7.64
C GLY A 155 -2.99 34.18 9.07
N ARG A 156 -3.24 32.96 9.53
CA ARG A 156 -2.74 32.42 10.81
C ARG A 156 -1.58 31.47 10.57
N THR A 157 -0.73 31.31 11.59
CA THR A 157 0.37 30.34 11.59
C THR A 157 0.20 29.43 12.79
N HIS A 158 0.07 28.14 12.52
CA HIS A 158 0.04 27.06 13.49
C HIS A 158 1.31 26.23 13.40
N GLY A 159 1.57 25.41 14.42
CA GLY A 159 2.52 24.32 14.35
C GLY A 159 2.10 23.26 13.33
N THR A 160 2.92 22.22 13.20
CA THR A 160 2.55 21.01 12.45
C THR A 160 1.51 20.23 13.24
N THR A 161 0.39 19.87 12.59
CA THR A 161 -0.63 19.01 13.18
C THR A 161 -0.12 17.56 13.22
N GLN A 162 -0.14 16.90 14.39
CA GLN A 162 0.54 15.62 14.57
C GLN A 162 -0.30 14.59 15.32
N PHE A 163 -0.36 13.38 14.78
CA PHE A 163 -0.83 12.19 15.49
C PHE A 163 0.32 11.19 15.66
N LEU A 164 0.55 10.73 16.88
CA LEU A 164 1.53 9.69 17.18
C LEU A 164 0.88 8.57 17.99
N LEU A 165 0.95 7.34 17.49
CA LEU A 165 0.58 6.13 18.22
C LEU A 165 1.81 5.27 18.49
N ARG A 166 2.11 5.04 19.76
CA ARG A 166 3.22 4.17 20.19
C ARG A 166 2.81 2.69 20.26
N GLY A 167 1.55 2.41 20.63
CA GLY A 167 1.01 1.05 20.69
C GLY A 167 0.64 0.47 19.32
N ASN A 168 -0.18 -0.55 19.34
CA ASN A 168 -0.75 -1.20 18.15
C ASN A 168 -2.03 -0.50 17.72
N LEU A 169 -2.24 -0.42 16.42
CA LEU A 169 -3.49 0.05 15.83
C LEU A 169 -4.40 -1.12 15.49
N ASP A 170 -5.67 -1.04 15.85
CA ASP A 170 -6.72 -1.94 15.35
C ASP A 170 -7.91 -1.12 14.85
N MET A 171 -7.97 -0.91 13.54
CA MET A 171 -8.90 0.01 12.90
C MET A 171 -9.81 -0.67 11.88
N GLU A 172 -11.09 -0.35 11.93
CA GLU A 172 -12.06 -0.67 10.88
C GLU A 172 -12.94 0.55 10.61
N VAL A 173 -12.98 1.01 9.36
CA VAL A 173 -13.60 2.29 9.00
C VAL A 173 -14.39 2.21 7.69
N THR A 174 -15.55 2.86 7.67
CA THR A 174 -16.24 3.22 6.43
C THR A 174 -15.75 4.59 5.94
N GLY A 175 -14.63 4.60 5.19
CA GLY A 175 -13.99 5.84 4.71
C GLY A 175 -12.48 5.68 4.60
N VAL A 176 -11.75 6.76 4.92
CA VAL A 176 -10.28 6.76 4.96
C VAL A 176 -9.79 6.27 6.33
N GLY A 177 -8.73 5.46 6.36
CA GLY A 177 -8.09 5.03 7.62
C GLY A 177 -7.34 6.18 8.29
N LEU A 178 -6.17 6.50 7.74
CA LEU A 178 -5.29 7.58 8.18
C LEU A 178 -5.17 8.63 7.07
N GLN A 179 -5.56 9.87 7.35
CA GLN A 179 -5.46 10.98 6.41
C GLN A 179 -4.57 12.10 6.96
N ALA A 180 -3.39 12.27 6.37
CA ALA A 180 -2.52 13.42 6.64
C ALA A 180 -2.69 14.46 5.52
N ASN A 181 -3.25 15.62 5.87
CA ASN A 181 -3.43 16.76 4.99
C ASN A 181 -2.31 17.82 5.20
N LYS A 182 -2.52 19.01 4.65
CA LYS A 182 -1.61 20.16 4.71
C LYS A 182 -0.85 20.30 6.03
N ASP A 183 0.48 20.30 5.93
CA ASP A 183 1.40 20.57 7.04
C ASP A 183 1.15 19.65 8.25
N SER A 184 0.86 18.36 8.00
CA SER A 184 0.56 17.38 9.06
C SER A 184 1.37 16.09 8.96
N MET A 185 1.42 15.37 10.09
CA MET A 185 2.09 14.08 10.20
C MET A 185 1.26 13.10 11.03
N ILE A 186 1.11 11.88 10.54
CA ILE A 186 0.53 10.75 11.27
C ILE A 186 1.58 9.66 11.34
N THR A 187 1.98 9.27 12.54
CA THR A 187 2.95 8.19 12.77
C THR A 187 2.33 7.11 13.64
N VAL A 188 2.33 5.88 13.12
CA VAL A 188 1.85 4.69 13.84
C VAL A 188 2.90 3.59 13.75
N GLY A 189 2.98 2.74 14.77
CA GLY A 189 3.82 1.54 14.76
C GLY A 189 3.30 0.50 13.75
N GLY A 190 2.65 -0.56 14.22
CA GLY A 190 2.01 -1.56 13.35
C GLY A 190 0.56 -1.81 13.73
N GLY A 191 0.04 -2.94 13.27
CA GLY A 191 -1.34 -3.36 13.53
C GLY A 191 -2.19 -3.41 12.27
N ARG A 192 -3.51 -3.34 12.46
CA ARG A 192 -4.53 -3.61 11.45
C ARG A 192 -5.29 -2.36 11.05
N ILE A 193 -5.47 -2.15 9.74
CA ILE A 193 -6.37 -1.15 9.17
C ILE A 193 -7.23 -1.85 8.11
N VAL A 194 -8.55 -1.78 8.26
CA VAL A 194 -9.49 -2.24 7.25
C VAL A 194 -10.42 -1.10 6.86
N THR A 195 -10.38 -0.72 5.60
CA THR A 195 -11.33 0.23 5.01
C THR A 195 -12.37 -0.51 4.20
N GLN A 196 -13.63 -0.14 4.38
CA GLN A 196 -14.72 -0.67 3.57
C GLN A 196 -14.63 -0.14 2.13
N ALA A 197 -14.59 -1.04 1.15
CA ALA A 197 -14.69 -0.67 -0.26
C ALA A 197 -16.08 -0.05 -0.54
N LEU A 198 -16.09 1.19 -1.02
CA LEU A 198 -17.31 1.90 -1.39
C LEU A 198 -17.54 1.81 -2.90
N THR A 199 -18.80 1.81 -3.32
CA THR A 199 -19.17 1.87 -4.75
C THR A 199 -19.37 3.31 -5.25
N SER A 200 -19.39 4.29 -4.35
CA SER A 200 -19.75 5.67 -4.64
C SER A 200 -18.57 6.65 -4.72
N SER A 201 -17.44 6.30 -4.10
CA SER A 201 -16.25 7.14 -4.00
C SER A 201 -15.04 6.28 -3.69
N ASP A 202 -13.87 6.76 -4.10
CA ASP A 202 -12.60 6.16 -3.74
C ASP A 202 -12.31 6.32 -2.24
N THR A 203 -11.63 5.33 -1.66
CA THR A 203 -11.24 5.32 -0.25
C THR A 203 -9.85 4.74 -0.11
N TYR A 204 -9.19 5.11 0.99
CA TYR A 204 -7.78 4.82 1.21
C TYR A 204 -7.55 4.37 2.65
N ALA A 205 -6.76 3.32 2.86
CA ALA A 205 -6.26 3.00 4.19
C ALA A 205 -5.29 4.07 4.68
N LEU A 206 -4.39 4.53 3.81
CA LEU A 206 -3.46 5.63 4.08
C LEU A 206 -3.58 6.67 2.97
N LEU A 207 -3.74 7.93 3.36
CA LEU A 207 -3.92 9.06 2.45
C LEU A 207 -3.02 10.23 2.86
N ALA A 208 -2.25 10.75 1.90
CA ALA A 208 -1.38 11.90 2.09
C ALA A 208 -1.67 13.02 1.07
N GLU A 209 -1.85 14.24 1.59
CA GLU A 209 -2.19 15.45 0.82
C GLU A 209 -1.41 16.65 1.39
N GLU A 210 -0.16 16.82 0.98
CA GLU A 210 0.83 17.72 1.60
C GLU A 210 1.01 17.44 3.10
N GLY A 211 0.92 16.16 3.46
CA GLY A 211 1.20 15.62 4.78
C GLY A 211 1.98 14.32 4.65
N THR A 212 2.38 13.77 5.80
CA THR A 212 3.09 12.49 5.87
C THR A 212 2.32 11.48 6.69
N VAL A 213 2.11 10.28 6.14
CA VAL A 213 1.67 9.10 6.91
C VAL A 213 2.83 8.12 6.99
N SER A 214 3.24 7.76 8.21
CA SER A 214 4.27 6.76 8.46
C SER A 214 3.70 5.61 9.27
N MET A 215 3.77 4.40 8.72
CA MET A 215 3.39 3.18 9.42
C MET A 215 4.55 2.22 9.44
N ASN A 216 5.01 1.91 10.66
CA ASN A 216 6.03 0.92 10.96
C ASN A 216 7.41 1.27 10.39
N VAL A 217 7.68 2.57 10.26
CA VAL A 217 8.96 3.10 9.78
C VAL A 217 9.69 3.74 10.96
N THR A 218 10.94 3.34 11.19
CA THR A 218 11.82 3.94 12.20
C THR A 218 12.93 4.72 11.52
N GLU A 219 13.42 5.79 12.18
CA GLU A 219 14.50 6.63 11.65
C GLU A 219 15.79 5.85 11.35
N THR A 220 16.07 4.78 12.12
CA THR A 220 17.28 3.97 12.00
C THR A 220 17.12 2.73 11.14
N ASN A 221 15.91 2.44 10.63
CA ASN A 221 15.60 1.20 9.92
C ASN A 221 15.93 -0.11 10.69
N ALA A 222 16.22 -0.02 11.99
CA ALA A 222 16.51 -1.16 12.84
C ALA A 222 15.20 -1.90 13.16
N LEU A 223 15.10 -3.14 12.68
CA LEU A 223 13.93 -4.01 12.81
C LEU A 223 13.67 -4.54 14.24
N GLN A 224 14.35 -3.99 15.26
CA GLN A 224 14.32 -4.54 16.62
C GLN A 224 12.92 -4.49 17.27
N ASP A 225 12.04 -3.59 16.81
CA ASP A 225 10.63 -3.48 17.27
C ASP A 225 9.62 -3.56 16.11
N ALA A 226 9.98 -4.25 15.02
CA ALA A 226 9.13 -4.38 13.84
C ALA A 226 7.79 -5.08 14.17
N LYS A 227 6.67 -4.36 14.01
CA LYS A 227 5.33 -4.89 14.27
C LYS A 227 4.72 -5.46 12.99
N ALA A 228 3.90 -6.50 13.10
CA ALA A 228 3.10 -6.96 11.95
C ALA A 228 2.14 -5.85 11.50
N VAL A 229 1.90 -5.76 10.18
CA VAL A 229 1.01 -4.77 9.58
C VAL A 229 -0.01 -5.49 8.71
N HIS A 230 -1.29 -5.21 8.88
CA HIS A 230 -2.35 -5.79 8.06
C HIS A 230 -3.24 -4.68 7.50
N ILE A 231 -3.14 -4.41 6.21
CA ILE A 231 -3.91 -3.35 5.55
C ILE A 231 -4.82 -3.95 4.49
N ILE A 232 -6.11 -3.61 4.57
CA ILE A 232 -7.07 -3.77 3.48
C ILE A 232 -7.60 -2.38 3.13
N GLY A 233 -7.20 -1.87 1.96
CA GLY A 233 -7.53 -0.53 1.49
C GLY A 233 -6.45 0.02 0.55
N ASN A 234 -6.84 0.92 -0.36
CA ASN A 234 -5.88 1.54 -1.27
C ASN A 234 -4.95 2.51 -0.53
N LEU A 235 -3.80 2.82 -1.11
CA LEU A 235 -2.94 3.92 -0.65
C LEU A 235 -3.05 5.09 -1.63
N GLY A 236 -3.13 6.31 -1.11
CA GLY A 236 -3.36 7.50 -1.92
C GLY A 236 -2.37 8.62 -1.60
N VAL A 237 -1.66 9.09 -2.60
CA VAL A 237 -0.89 10.32 -2.54
C VAL A 237 -1.53 11.28 -3.54
N LEU A 238 -2.36 12.20 -3.03
CA LEU A 238 -3.09 13.13 -3.88
C LEU A 238 -2.37 14.47 -3.98
N ASN A 239 -2.47 15.07 -5.15
CA ASN A 239 -1.97 16.41 -5.41
C ASN A 239 -3.11 17.40 -5.13
N LYS A 240 -3.11 18.00 -3.95
CA LYS A 240 -4.17 18.94 -3.54
C LYS A 240 -3.97 20.32 -4.18
N ASN A 241 -4.09 20.37 -5.50
CA ASN A 241 -4.07 21.58 -6.31
C ASN A 241 -5.48 22.04 -6.73
N TYR A 242 -6.49 21.59 -5.99
CA TYR A 242 -7.91 21.76 -6.28
C TYR A 242 -8.72 21.84 -4.98
N GLY A 243 -10.03 22.08 -5.11
CA GLY A 243 -10.96 22.15 -3.98
C GLY A 243 -10.76 23.42 -3.14
N ILE A 244 -11.14 23.34 -1.86
CA ILE A 244 -10.96 24.43 -0.90
C ILE A 244 -9.51 24.45 -0.41
N ASP A 245 -8.93 25.66 -0.36
CA ASP A 245 -7.56 25.92 0.09
C ASP A 245 -6.51 25.05 -0.63
N PRO A 246 -6.42 25.15 -1.98
CA PRO A 246 -5.44 24.39 -2.74
C PRO A 246 -4.01 24.75 -2.29
N ASN A 247 -3.16 23.75 -2.24
CA ASN A 247 -1.81 23.83 -1.70
C ASN A 247 -0.85 23.03 -2.59
N PRO A 248 -0.70 23.41 -3.87
CA PRO A 248 0.16 22.69 -4.79
C PRO A 248 1.64 22.85 -4.43
N ASN A 249 2.38 21.75 -4.40
CA ASN A 249 3.84 21.69 -4.44
C ASN A 249 4.57 22.49 -3.33
N ARG A 250 3.92 22.77 -2.19
CA ARG A 250 4.56 23.49 -1.07
C ARG A 250 5.41 22.56 -0.21
N ARG A 251 4.93 21.34 0.03
CA ARG A 251 5.68 20.25 0.68
C ARG A 251 5.37 18.91 0.01
N THR A 252 6.13 17.91 0.41
CA THR A 252 5.95 16.53 0.01
C THR A 252 4.63 15.96 0.57
N SER A 253 3.87 15.27 -0.29
CA SER A 253 2.85 14.30 0.14
C SER A 253 3.53 12.93 0.22
N LEU A 254 3.64 12.34 1.40
CA LEU A 254 4.42 11.10 1.60
C LEU A 254 3.62 10.05 2.35
N ILE A 255 3.61 8.83 1.83
CA ILE A 255 3.30 7.63 2.61
C ILE A 255 4.59 6.82 2.72
N ALA A 256 5.00 6.53 3.96
CA ALA A 256 6.10 5.63 4.25
C ALA A 256 5.55 4.41 4.99
N LEU A 257 5.65 3.24 4.38
CA LEU A 257 5.07 1.99 4.88
C LEU A 257 6.11 0.87 4.87
N SER A 258 6.26 0.20 6.01
CA SER A 258 7.09 -1.01 6.12
C SER A 258 6.22 -2.22 6.45
N LEU A 259 6.38 -3.28 5.65
CA LEU A 259 5.86 -4.64 5.90
C LEU A 259 7.05 -5.56 6.23
N PRO A 260 7.41 -5.69 7.52
CA PRO A 260 8.69 -6.30 7.92
C PRO A 260 8.60 -7.76 8.35
N THR A 261 7.42 -8.38 8.40
CA THR A 261 7.24 -9.77 8.87
C THR A 261 6.47 -10.60 7.85
N ALA A 262 6.54 -11.93 7.97
CA ALA A 262 5.79 -12.86 7.12
C ALA A 262 4.26 -12.68 7.27
N ASP A 263 3.82 -12.26 8.47
CA ASP A 263 2.43 -11.94 8.74
C ASP A 263 2.01 -10.59 8.15
N SER A 264 2.95 -9.75 7.71
CA SER A 264 2.59 -8.43 7.21
C SER A 264 1.94 -8.50 5.83
N THR A 265 0.75 -7.92 5.71
CA THR A 265 -0.05 -7.90 4.49
C THR A 265 -0.54 -6.51 4.09
N LEU A 266 -0.56 -6.25 2.79
CA LEU A 266 -1.26 -5.14 2.14
C LEU A 266 -2.16 -5.69 1.04
N THR A 267 -3.44 -5.34 1.04
CA THR A 267 -4.36 -5.57 -0.08
C THR A 267 -4.92 -4.24 -0.53
N GLY A 268 -4.56 -3.80 -1.74
CA GLY A 268 -4.94 -2.48 -2.25
C GLY A 268 -4.08 -2.02 -3.43
N GLY A 269 -4.60 -1.07 -4.19
CA GLY A 269 -3.86 -0.33 -5.22
C GLY A 269 -3.18 0.91 -4.63
N ILE A 270 -2.21 1.47 -5.36
CA ILE A 270 -1.44 2.64 -4.92
C ILE A 270 -1.58 3.77 -5.95
N LEU A 271 -2.42 4.76 -5.65
CA LEU A 271 -2.52 5.97 -6.46
C LEU A 271 -1.44 6.97 -6.05
N ASN A 272 -0.65 7.44 -7.01
CA ASN A 272 0.23 8.59 -6.84
C ASN A 272 -0.05 9.62 -7.93
N GLU A 273 -0.84 10.63 -7.59
CA GLU A 273 -1.27 11.68 -8.52
C GLU A 273 -0.10 12.48 -9.11
N PHE A 274 1.04 12.57 -8.41
CA PHE A 274 2.23 13.26 -8.92
C PHE A 274 2.92 12.48 -10.05
N GLU A 275 2.91 11.14 -9.96
CA GLU A 275 3.44 10.28 -11.03
C GLU A 275 2.48 10.16 -12.21
N GLU A 276 1.16 10.12 -11.95
CA GLU A 276 0.15 10.15 -13.01
C GLU A 276 0.25 11.44 -13.83
N ASN A 277 0.37 12.58 -13.16
CA ASN A 277 0.47 13.87 -13.82
C ASN A 277 1.84 14.12 -14.48
N GLY A 278 2.88 13.39 -14.05
CA GLY A 278 4.26 13.55 -14.54
C GLY A 278 5.01 14.75 -13.96
N SER A 279 4.51 15.36 -12.88
CA SER A 279 5.13 16.50 -12.20
C SER A 279 5.24 16.24 -10.71
N ASN A 280 6.48 16.14 -10.21
CA ASN A 280 6.75 15.75 -8.83
C ASN A 280 7.93 16.55 -8.20
N PRO A 281 7.81 17.88 -8.09
CA PRO A 281 8.93 18.74 -7.67
C PRO A 281 9.37 18.54 -6.21
N GLN A 282 8.48 18.02 -5.35
CA GLN A 282 8.75 17.82 -3.92
C GLN A 282 9.09 16.36 -3.56
N GLY A 283 9.25 15.49 -4.56
CA GLY A 283 9.51 14.06 -4.33
C GLY A 283 8.39 13.34 -3.57
N SER A 284 7.14 13.73 -3.82
CA SER A 284 5.93 13.09 -3.27
C SER A 284 5.77 11.66 -3.77
N GLY A 285 5.17 10.80 -2.95
CA GLY A 285 4.81 9.45 -3.36
C GLY A 285 4.80 8.46 -2.22
N VAL A 286 4.87 7.18 -2.60
CA VAL A 286 4.86 6.06 -1.65
C VAL A 286 6.23 5.43 -1.57
N ASP A 287 6.76 5.33 -0.35
CA ASP A 287 7.93 4.54 0.01
C ASP A 287 7.45 3.27 0.68
N LEU A 288 7.64 2.15 -0.01
CA LEU A 288 7.19 0.84 0.43
C LEU A 288 8.40 -0.06 0.69
N ARG A 289 8.52 -0.57 1.91
CA ARG A 289 9.49 -1.59 2.28
C ARG A 289 8.79 -2.92 2.46
N LEU A 290 9.26 -3.95 1.75
CA LEU A 290 8.72 -5.30 1.79
C LEU A 290 9.86 -6.26 2.14
N SER A 291 9.74 -6.99 3.25
CA SER A 291 10.78 -7.94 3.67
C SER A 291 10.21 -9.12 4.45
N ASN A 292 11.03 -10.14 4.64
CA ASN A 292 10.73 -11.32 5.47
C ASN A 292 9.41 -11.99 5.09
N HIS A 293 9.23 -12.26 3.80
CA HIS A 293 8.05 -12.94 3.25
C HIS A 293 6.71 -12.19 3.39
N ALA A 294 6.71 -10.90 3.72
CA ALA A 294 5.51 -10.07 3.66
C ALA A 294 4.79 -10.18 2.31
N CYS A 295 3.48 -9.93 2.29
CA CYS A 295 2.66 -10.06 1.09
C CYS A 295 1.94 -8.75 0.73
N TRP A 296 2.08 -8.31 -0.51
CA TRP A 296 1.24 -7.28 -1.10
C TRP A 296 0.38 -7.86 -2.22
N ARG A 297 -0.94 -7.89 -2.04
CA ARG A 297 -1.92 -8.19 -3.09
C ARG A 297 -2.33 -6.90 -3.78
N ASN A 298 -1.79 -6.66 -4.96
CA ASN A 298 -2.07 -5.45 -5.73
C ASN A 298 -3.41 -5.58 -6.46
N LYS A 299 -4.42 -4.89 -5.94
CA LYS A 299 -5.79 -4.85 -6.45
C LYS A 299 -6.45 -3.53 -6.05
N TRP A 300 -7.05 -2.79 -6.99
CA TRP A 300 -7.84 -1.62 -6.65
C TRP A 300 -9.14 -2.05 -5.96
N LEU A 301 -9.46 -1.40 -4.84
CA LEU A 301 -10.66 -1.68 -4.07
C LEU A 301 -11.67 -0.54 -4.18
N GLY A 302 -12.93 -0.89 -4.42
CA GLY A 302 -14.04 0.08 -4.48
C GLY A 302 -14.12 0.85 -5.79
N ALA A 303 -14.77 2.01 -5.74
CA ALA A 303 -14.99 2.87 -6.88
C ALA A 303 -13.66 3.42 -7.42
N PRO A 304 -13.54 3.62 -8.75
CA PRO A 304 -12.37 4.28 -9.32
C PRO A 304 -12.27 5.73 -8.84
N ARG A 305 -11.05 6.27 -8.88
CA ARG A 305 -10.82 7.71 -8.72
C ARG A 305 -11.59 8.47 -9.81
N GLU A 306 -12.39 9.44 -9.40
CA GLU A 306 -13.10 10.34 -10.33
C GLU A 306 -12.29 11.61 -10.62
N LYS A 307 -12.67 12.30 -11.70
CA LYS A 307 -12.00 13.54 -12.12
C LYS A 307 -12.31 14.68 -11.15
N ALA A 308 -11.28 15.19 -10.48
CA ALA A 308 -11.35 16.42 -9.73
C ALA A 308 -11.55 17.65 -10.64
N ALA A 309 -12.25 18.68 -10.14
CA ALA A 309 -12.47 19.93 -10.85
C ALA A 309 -11.19 20.79 -10.92
N ARG A 310 -10.25 20.41 -11.80
CA ARG A 310 -8.94 21.07 -12.01
C ARG A 310 -8.43 20.94 -13.45
N PRO A 311 -7.44 21.75 -13.87
CA PRO A 311 -6.78 21.58 -15.17
C PRO A 311 -6.17 20.18 -15.34
N ASN A 312 -6.27 19.64 -16.56
CA ASN A 312 -5.75 18.31 -16.91
C ASN A 312 -6.24 17.17 -16.01
N ALA A 313 -7.49 17.25 -15.50
CA ALA A 313 -8.04 16.31 -14.52
C ALA A 313 -7.85 14.83 -14.87
N ALA A 314 -7.92 14.47 -16.15
CA ALA A 314 -7.73 13.08 -16.60
C ALA A 314 -6.30 12.54 -16.33
N SER A 315 -5.29 13.41 -16.24
CA SER A 315 -3.89 13.02 -15.96
C SER A 315 -3.63 12.65 -14.50
N TYR A 316 -4.66 12.63 -13.65
CA TYR A 316 -4.54 12.27 -12.24
C TYR A 316 -5.31 10.99 -11.89
N LEU A 317 -5.93 10.36 -12.89
CA LEU A 317 -6.68 9.14 -12.68
C LEU A 317 -5.73 7.96 -12.48
N TYR A 318 -6.19 6.96 -11.74
CA TYR A 318 -5.43 5.73 -11.52
C TYR A 318 -5.20 4.98 -12.83
N THR A 319 -3.93 4.85 -13.24
CA THR A 319 -3.51 4.06 -14.41
C THR A 319 -2.74 2.79 -14.02
N GLY A 320 -2.78 2.44 -12.74
CA GLY A 320 -2.02 1.35 -12.14
C GLY A 320 -1.23 1.84 -10.94
N SER A 321 -0.76 0.90 -10.11
CA SER A 321 -0.06 1.25 -8.87
C SER A 321 1.26 1.97 -9.15
N LYS A 322 1.52 3.10 -8.50
CA LYS A 322 2.73 3.91 -8.68
C LYS A 322 3.51 4.05 -7.37
N ILE A 323 4.75 3.58 -7.35
CA ILE A 323 5.61 3.59 -6.17
C ILE A 323 6.82 4.48 -6.43
N ARG A 324 7.15 5.34 -5.46
CA ARG A 324 8.34 6.19 -5.52
C ARG A 324 9.59 5.38 -5.18
N ASN A 325 9.60 4.71 -4.02
CA ASN A 325 10.68 3.82 -3.62
C ASN A 325 10.13 2.46 -3.20
N LEU A 326 10.58 1.39 -3.84
CA LEU A 326 10.33 0.02 -3.41
C LEU A 326 11.64 -0.59 -2.89
N CYS A 327 11.67 -0.88 -1.60
CA CYS A 327 12.79 -1.55 -0.93
C CYS A 327 12.39 -2.98 -0.60
N GLY A 328 12.89 -3.94 -1.36
CA GLY A 328 12.73 -5.37 -1.11
C GLY A 328 13.58 -5.88 0.06
N ALA A 329 13.61 -7.19 0.22
CA ALA A 329 14.41 -7.84 1.24
C ALA A 329 15.90 -7.72 0.96
N ALA A 330 16.72 -8.00 1.97
CA ALA A 330 18.18 -8.00 1.87
C ALA A 330 18.75 -9.23 1.13
N SER A 331 17.96 -10.30 0.98
CA SER A 331 18.34 -11.48 0.21
C SER A 331 17.12 -12.07 -0.53
N ARG A 332 17.37 -12.94 -1.51
CA ARG A 332 16.31 -13.60 -2.31
C ARG A 332 15.51 -14.62 -1.48
N GLU A 333 16.13 -15.21 -0.48
CA GLU A 333 15.49 -16.17 0.42
C GLU A 333 14.41 -15.48 1.25
N MET A 334 14.66 -14.25 1.71
CA MET A 334 13.74 -13.47 2.54
C MET A 334 12.79 -12.57 1.72
N GLN A 335 12.76 -12.73 0.41
CA GLN A 335 12.00 -11.85 -0.48
C GLN A 335 10.51 -11.86 -0.15
N ALA A 336 9.92 -10.68 -0.14
CA ALA A 336 8.48 -10.51 -0.03
C ALA A 336 7.78 -10.85 -1.37
N SER A 337 6.50 -11.16 -1.27
CA SER A 337 5.66 -11.51 -2.42
C SER A 337 4.72 -10.36 -2.79
N ILE A 338 4.68 -10.03 -4.08
CA ILE A 338 3.69 -9.14 -4.68
C ILE A 338 2.77 -9.99 -5.54
N ILE A 339 1.52 -10.18 -5.13
CA ILE A 339 0.51 -10.89 -5.93
C ILE A 339 -0.13 -9.85 -6.85
N GLN A 340 0.12 -9.97 -8.16
CA GLN A 340 -0.30 -9.00 -9.15
C GLN A 340 -1.67 -9.37 -9.75
N GLU A 341 -2.75 -8.92 -9.12
CA GLU A 341 -4.12 -9.21 -9.55
C GLU A 341 -4.70 -8.10 -10.44
N GLU A 342 -4.22 -6.86 -10.27
CA GLU A 342 -4.66 -5.75 -11.11
C GLU A 342 -4.26 -5.94 -12.56
N SER A 343 -5.18 -5.62 -13.48
CA SER A 343 -4.89 -5.66 -14.92
C SER A 343 -3.95 -4.52 -15.36
N LEU A 344 -3.92 -3.44 -14.59
CA LEU A 344 -3.05 -2.29 -14.79
C LEU A 344 -1.65 -2.53 -14.20
N PRO A 345 -0.60 -1.90 -14.77
CA PRO A 345 0.77 -2.18 -14.36
C PRO A 345 1.10 -1.62 -12.97
N ILE A 346 2.13 -2.18 -12.34
CA ILE A 346 2.84 -1.52 -11.23
C ILE A 346 4.03 -0.75 -11.83
N THR A 347 4.16 0.53 -11.52
CA THR A 347 5.32 1.36 -11.88
C THR A 347 6.13 1.67 -10.63
N ILE A 348 7.42 1.40 -10.66
CA ILE A 348 8.37 1.64 -9.58
C ILE A 348 9.44 2.58 -10.08
N ASN A 349 9.56 3.74 -9.44
CA ASN A 349 10.59 4.72 -9.80
C ASN A 349 11.97 4.26 -9.37
N ASN A 350 12.16 3.96 -8.08
CA ASN A 350 13.41 3.46 -7.54
C ASN A 350 13.19 2.09 -6.88
N PHE A 351 13.88 1.08 -7.37
CA PHE A 351 13.83 -0.29 -6.88
C PHE A 351 15.17 -0.67 -6.24
N SER A 352 15.11 -1.32 -5.08
CA SER A 352 16.29 -1.91 -4.42
C SER A 352 15.95 -3.22 -3.73
N GLY A 353 16.95 -4.09 -3.55
CA GLY A 353 16.79 -5.37 -2.83
C GLY A 353 16.12 -6.46 -3.67
N HIS A 354 15.41 -7.37 -3.01
CA HIS A 354 14.86 -8.58 -3.62
C HIS A 354 13.36 -8.72 -3.39
N VAL A 355 12.59 -8.92 -4.47
CA VAL A 355 11.13 -9.17 -4.42
C VAL A 355 10.73 -10.29 -5.39
N ARG A 356 9.67 -11.02 -5.03
CA ARG A 356 8.97 -11.95 -5.92
C ARG A 356 7.65 -11.33 -6.36
N VAL A 357 7.35 -11.36 -7.65
CA VAL A 357 6.04 -11.00 -8.20
C VAL A 357 5.36 -12.27 -8.68
N ILE A 358 4.20 -12.56 -8.10
CA ILE A 358 3.41 -13.75 -8.37
C ILE A 358 2.28 -13.39 -9.30
N TYR A 359 2.19 -14.15 -10.38
CA TYR A 359 1.11 -14.10 -11.36
C TYR A 359 0.34 -15.41 -11.34
N THR A 360 -0.94 -15.33 -11.63
CA THR A 360 -1.75 -16.49 -12.00
C THR A 360 -2.00 -16.48 -13.51
N CYS A 361 -2.44 -17.60 -14.06
CA CYS A 361 -2.97 -17.63 -15.42
C CYS A 361 -4.49 -17.88 -15.42
N LYS A 362 -5.09 -17.95 -16.61
CA LYS A 362 -6.39 -18.60 -16.89
C LYS A 362 -6.18 -19.99 -17.50
N ALA A 363 -7.22 -20.82 -17.59
CA ALA A 363 -7.14 -22.17 -18.17
C ALA A 363 -6.62 -22.19 -19.62
N ASP A 364 -6.85 -21.11 -20.38
CA ASP A 364 -6.30 -20.93 -21.74
C ASP A 364 -4.79 -20.57 -21.75
N GLY A 365 -4.15 -20.49 -20.59
CA GLY A 365 -2.74 -20.13 -20.38
C GLY A 365 -2.44 -18.63 -20.54
N CYS A 366 -3.48 -17.78 -20.57
CA CYS A 366 -3.30 -16.33 -20.51
C CYS A 366 -2.86 -15.91 -19.10
N ILE A 367 -1.67 -15.31 -18.98
CA ILE A 367 -1.16 -14.80 -17.69
C ILE A 367 -1.93 -13.54 -17.32
N MET A 368 -2.61 -13.58 -16.17
CA MET A 368 -3.40 -12.49 -15.61
C MET A 368 -2.49 -11.38 -15.05
N GLY A 369 -3.09 -10.26 -14.64
CA GLY A 369 -2.35 -9.14 -14.07
C GLY A 369 -1.58 -8.28 -15.08
N GLY A 370 -1.32 -7.03 -14.71
CA GLY A 370 -0.55 -6.06 -15.49
C GLY A 370 0.97 -6.28 -15.36
N GLY A 371 1.73 -5.56 -16.17
CA GLY A 371 3.19 -5.61 -16.12
C GLY A 371 3.80 -4.94 -14.88
N ILE A 372 5.11 -5.12 -14.71
CA ILE A 372 5.94 -4.38 -13.78
C ILE A 372 6.86 -3.47 -14.60
N ILE A 373 6.87 -2.19 -14.27
CA ILE A 373 7.73 -1.18 -14.89
C ILE A 373 8.71 -0.69 -13.84
N ILE A 374 10.00 -0.94 -14.04
CA ILE A 374 11.06 -0.43 -13.15
C ILE A 374 11.81 0.66 -13.92
N ARG A 375 11.86 1.87 -13.36
CA ARG A 375 12.62 2.98 -13.98
C ARG A 375 14.08 2.93 -13.60
N HIS A 376 14.37 2.75 -12.31
CA HIS A 376 15.72 2.69 -11.79
C HIS A 376 15.86 1.55 -10.79
N ALA A 377 16.80 0.64 -11.05
CA ALA A 377 17.20 -0.40 -10.10
C ALA A 377 18.57 -0.06 -9.49
N ALA A 378 18.67 -0.20 -8.16
CA ALA A 378 19.94 -0.16 -7.45
C ALA A 378 20.77 -1.41 -7.77
N ARG A 379 22.10 -1.32 -7.62
CA ARG A 379 23.00 -2.47 -7.82
C ARG A 379 22.62 -3.64 -6.93
N ASN A 380 22.89 -4.86 -7.42
CA ASN A 380 22.61 -6.11 -6.72
C ASN A 380 21.13 -6.34 -6.39
N SER A 381 20.21 -5.64 -7.07
CA SER A 381 18.78 -5.89 -6.89
C SER A 381 18.34 -7.05 -7.76
N SER A 382 17.32 -7.79 -7.31
CA SER A 382 16.70 -8.82 -8.15
C SER A 382 15.19 -8.87 -8.04
N ILE A 383 14.57 -9.26 -9.14
CA ILE A 383 13.13 -9.56 -9.20
C ILE A 383 12.93 -10.99 -9.68
N THR A 384 12.13 -11.76 -8.96
CA THR A 384 11.63 -13.06 -9.43
C THR A 384 10.22 -12.87 -9.95
N LEU A 385 9.99 -13.07 -11.24
CA LEU A 385 8.66 -13.26 -11.80
C LEU A 385 8.30 -14.73 -11.62
N PHE A 386 7.20 -15.01 -10.94
CA PHE A 386 6.75 -16.36 -10.65
C PHE A 386 5.34 -16.57 -11.20
N LEU A 387 5.16 -17.58 -12.06
CA LEU A 387 3.83 -18.03 -12.46
C LEU A 387 3.37 -19.15 -11.53
N ASP A 388 2.35 -18.86 -10.74
CA ASP A 388 1.65 -19.88 -9.98
C ASP A 388 0.77 -20.73 -10.90
N THR A 389 1.07 -22.02 -10.92
CA THR A 389 0.40 -23.02 -11.74
C THR A 389 -0.55 -23.89 -10.92
N GLN A 390 -0.93 -23.48 -9.71
CA GLN A 390 -1.98 -24.17 -8.96
C GLN A 390 -3.31 -24.14 -9.73
N GLY A 391 -4.00 -25.28 -9.80
CA GLY A 391 -5.27 -25.43 -10.53
C GLY A 391 -5.14 -25.72 -12.03
N TYR A 392 -3.94 -26.07 -12.50
CA TYR A 392 -3.66 -26.43 -13.89
C TYR A 392 -3.33 -27.90 -14.06
N GLU A 393 -3.78 -28.47 -15.18
CA GLU A 393 -3.39 -29.82 -15.58
C GLU A 393 -1.88 -29.86 -15.88
N PRO A 394 -1.10 -30.72 -15.18
CA PRO A 394 0.36 -30.78 -15.33
C PRO A 394 0.84 -31.03 -16.76
N ALA A 395 0.06 -31.77 -17.56
CA ALA A 395 0.37 -32.06 -18.96
C ALA A 395 0.36 -30.79 -19.84
N ASP A 396 -0.57 -29.87 -19.59
CA ASP A 396 -0.71 -28.62 -20.36
C ASP A 396 0.39 -27.63 -20.00
N ILE A 397 0.81 -27.59 -18.72
CA ILE A 397 1.95 -26.79 -18.27
C ILE A 397 3.22 -27.27 -18.99
N ALA A 398 3.48 -28.59 -18.97
CA ALA A 398 4.69 -29.15 -19.56
C ALA A 398 4.78 -28.88 -21.07
N ALA A 399 3.66 -29.00 -21.79
CA ALA A 399 3.59 -28.73 -23.22
C ALA A 399 3.79 -27.25 -23.59
N ARG A 400 3.50 -26.32 -22.66
CA ARG A 400 3.48 -24.86 -22.91
C ARG A 400 4.52 -24.08 -22.13
N LYS A 401 5.41 -24.77 -21.42
CA LYS A 401 6.39 -24.21 -20.49
C LYS A 401 7.15 -23.02 -21.08
N ASP A 402 7.79 -23.20 -22.24
CA ASP A 402 8.63 -22.15 -22.84
C ASP A 402 7.80 -20.92 -23.24
N THR A 403 6.59 -21.13 -23.78
CA THR A 403 5.67 -20.05 -24.14
C THR A 403 5.20 -19.28 -22.91
N LEU A 404 4.89 -19.97 -21.82
CA LEU A 404 4.46 -19.35 -20.55
C LEU A 404 5.60 -18.56 -19.91
N LEU A 405 6.81 -19.11 -19.85
CA LEU A 405 7.98 -18.41 -19.33
C LEU A 405 8.33 -17.19 -20.19
N HIS A 406 8.22 -17.28 -21.52
CA HIS A 406 8.43 -16.13 -22.40
C HIS A 406 7.37 -15.04 -22.20
N ALA A 407 6.09 -15.43 -22.10
CA ALA A 407 5.00 -14.50 -21.82
C ALA A 407 5.14 -13.84 -20.44
N LEU A 408 5.60 -14.60 -19.43
CA LEU A 408 5.87 -14.09 -18.09
C LEU A 408 7.03 -13.09 -18.10
N ALA A 409 8.13 -13.41 -18.78
CA ALA A 409 9.27 -12.49 -18.94
C ALA A 409 8.82 -11.17 -19.58
N GLY A 410 7.89 -11.22 -20.54
CA GLY A 410 7.29 -10.05 -21.18
C GLY A 410 6.45 -9.15 -20.26
N LYS A 411 6.16 -9.57 -19.02
CA LYS A 411 5.48 -8.71 -18.02
C LYS A 411 6.42 -7.66 -17.42
N LEU A 412 7.74 -7.82 -17.52
CA LEU A 412 8.69 -6.86 -16.97
C LEU A 412 9.19 -5.89 -18.05
N HIS A 413 9.14 -4.61 -17.74
CA HIS A 413 9.72 -3.53 -18.53
C HIS A 413 10.72 -2.75 -17.67
N ASP A 414 12.01 -2.81 -18.02
CA ASP A 414 13.06 -1.99 -17.42
C ASP A 414 13.42 -0.87 -18.39
N THR A 415 13.15 0.39 -18.02
CA THR A 415 13.38 1.54 -18.90
C THR A 415 14.86 1.92 -19.02
N ASN A 416 15.74 1.37 -18.18
CA ASN A 416 17.17 1.63 -18.16
C ASN A 416 18.03 0.51 -18.78
N ALA A 417 17.41 -0.49 -19.42
CA ALA A 417 18.09 -1.64 -20.02
C ALA A 417 19.18 -1.30 -21.06
N SER A 418 19.23 -0.05 -21.53
CA SER A 418 20.21 0.45 -22.51
C SER A 418 21.51 1.04 -21.90
N ILE A 419 21.64 1.14 -20.57
CA ILE A 419 22.84 1.65 -19.91
C ILE A 419 23.67 0.48 -19.36
N SER A 420 24.91 0.37 -19.83
CA SER A 420 25.88 -0.72 -19.69
C SER A 420 26.35 -1.11 -18.27
N ALA A 421 25.45 -1.26 -17.30
CA ALA A 421 25.72 -1.90 -16.02
C ALA A 421 24.48 -2.64 -15.54
N HIS A 422 24.55 -3.98 -15.50
CA HIS A 422 23.50 -4.89 -15.06
C HIS A 422 23.15 -4.66 -13.56
N HIS A 423 22.34 -3.65 -13.26
CA HIS A 423 21.95 -3.33 -11.88
C HIS A 423 20.82 -4.24 -11.37
N LEU A 424 20.01 -4.79 -12.28
CA LEU A 424 18.87 -5.67 -11.99
C LEU A 424 19.13 -7.09 -12.51
N THR A 425 18.97 -8.08 -11.65
CA THR A 425 18.91 -9.50 -12.04
C THR A 425 17.45 -9.96 -12.09
N VAL A 426 17.05 -10.65 -13.15
CA VAL A 426 15.68 -11.11 -13.36
C VAL A 426 15.66 -12.63 -13.36
N TYR A 427 14.82 -13.21 -12.51
CA TYR A 427 14.50 -14.64 -12.51
C TYR A 427 13.08 -14.84 -13.03
N VAL A 428 12.89 -15.88 -13.84
CA VAL A 428 11.57 -16.26 -14.35
C VAL A 428 11.34 -17.71 -13.98
N GLU A 429 10.35 -17.93 -13.13
CA GLU A 429 10.07 -19.20 -12.47
C GLU A 429 8.60 -19.56 -12.63
N MET A 430 8.30 -20.86 -12.53
CA MET A 430 6.94 -21.36 -12.49
C MET A 430 6.86 -22.59 -11.60
N GLY A 431 5.72 -22.78 -10.96
CA GLY A 431 5.44 -23.94 -10.12
C GLY A 431 4.12 -23.76 -9.38
N SER A 432 3.71 -24.79 -8.64
CA SER A 432 2.57 -24.67 -7.73
C SER A 432 3.04 -24.04 -6.43
N LEU A 433 2.38 -22.97 -6.01
CA LEU A 433 2.37 -22.58 -4.62
C LEU A 433 1.39 -23.55 -3.94
N ALA A 434 1.87 -24.39 -3.02
CA ALA A 434 1.08 -25.37 -2.29
C ALA A 434 0.17 -24.71 -1.24
#